data_AF-A0A7X3XR50-F1
#
_entry.id   AF-A0A7X3XR50-F1
#
_cell.length_a   1.000
_cell.length_b   1.000
_cell.length_c   1.000
_cell.angle_alpha   90.00
_cell.angle_beta   90.00
_cell.angle_gamma   90.00
#
_symmetry.space_group_name_H-M   'P 1'
#
loop_
_entity.id
_entity.type
_entity.pdbx_description
1 polymer ?
#
loop_
_entity_poly.entity_id
_entity_poly.type
_entity_poly.pdbx_seq_one_letter_code
_entity_poly.pdbx_strand_id
1 'polypeptide(L)' 'MDWTIVAVYTICDDLLISLGHQEHPLTEMPNAEVMATTLMAARYLGGNQQTETCAVLKTLEYIPNMLGHSRYDCLLHLCR' A
#
# COMPACT_ATOMS: atom_id res chain seq x y z
N MET A 1 -9.17 16.00 0.92
CA MET A 1 -7.90 15.66 0.24
C MET A 1 -6.82 15.65 1.31
N ASP A 2 -6.35 14.47 1.68
CA ASP A 2 -5.31 14.31 2.71
C ASP A 2 -3.96 14.23 2.02
N TRP A 3 -3.21 15.33 2.02
CA TRP A 3 -1.87 15.43 1.43
C TRP A 3 -0.89 14.41 2.03
N THR A 4 -1.16 13.92 3.24
CA THR A 4 -0.36 12.89 3.90
C THR A 4 -0.39 11.55 3.15
N ILE A 5 -1.54 11.17 2.58
CA ILE A 5 -1.67 9.91 1.82
C ILE A 5 -0.84 10.01 0.54
N VAL A 6 -0.95 11.13 -0.18
CA VAL A 6 -0.20 11.40 -1.42
C VAL A 6 1.30 11.50 -1.15
N ALA A 7 1.70 12.16 -0.08
CA ALA A 7 3.10 12.28 0.32
C ALA A 7 3.72 10.92 0.66
N VAL A 8 2.98 10.06 1.37
CA VAL A 8 3.47 8.72 1.70
C VAL A 8 3.56 7.83 0.46
N TYR A 9 2.57 7.89 -0.43
CA TYR A 9 2.63 7.18 -1.71
C TYR A 9 3.85 7.59 -2.55
N THR A 10 4.06 8.90 -2.74
CA THR A 10 5.20 9.40 -3.52
C THR A 10 6.55 9.02 -2.92
N ILE A 11 6.70 9.07 -1.60
CA ILE A 11 7.93 8.61 -0.92
C ILE A 11 8.13 7.10 -1.15
N CYS A 12 7.08 6.28 -1.05
CA CYS A 12 7.19 4.85 -1.30
C CYS A 12 7.54 4.52 -2.75
N ASP A 13 6.98 5.24 -3.71
CA ASP A 13 7.23 5.08 -5.14
C ASP A 13 8.68 5.44 -5.50
N ASP A 14 9.15 6.61 -5.07
CA ASP A 14 10.55 7.04 -5.27
C ASP A 14 11.53 6.06 -4.60
N LEU A 15 11.18 5.51 -3.43
CA LEU A 15 12.01 4.54 -2.74
C LEU A 15 12.11 3.23 -3.54
N LEU A 16 11.01 2.71 -4.07
CA LEU A 16 10.98 1.50 -4.91
C LEU A 16 11.78 1.69 -6.20
N ILE A 17 11.64 2.86 -6.85
CA ILE A 17 12.43 3.23 -8.02
C ILE A 17 13.92 3.29 -7.68
N SER A 18 14.29 3.91 -6.54
CA SER A 18 15.68 4.03 -6.09
C SER A 18 16.32 2.68 -5.74
N LEU A 19 15.52 1.72 -5.26
CA LEU A 19 15.94 0.35 -4.98
C LEU A 19 16.04 -0.51 -6.24
N GLY A 20 15.65 0.01 -7.41
CA GLY A 20 15.62 -0.73 -8.67
C GLY A 20 14.58 -1.85 -8.66
N HIS A 21 13.55 -1.73 -7.82
CA HIS A 21 12.51 -2.74 -7.70
C HIS A 21 11.64 -2.73 -8.96
N GLN A 22 11.72 -3.79 -9.76
CA GLN A 22 10.83 -3.95 -10.90
C GLN A 22 9.56 -4.65 -10.45
N GLU A 23 8.45 -3.95 -10.57
CA GLU A 23 7.14 -4.52 -10.32
C GLU A 23 6.85 -5.64 -11.32
N HIS A 24 6.27 -6.72 -10.81
CA HIS A 24 5.89 -7.80 -11.68
C HIS A 24 4.70 -7.37 -12.54
N PRO A 25 4.68 -7.64 -13.86
CA PRO A 25 3.57 -7.24 -14.74
C PRO A 25 2.23 -7.95 -14.45
N LEU A 26 2.19 -8.84 -13.45
CA LEU A 26 0.99 -9.56 -13.00
C LEU A 26 0.44 -9.02 -11.68
N THR A 27 1.06 -7.96 -11.13
CA THR A 27 0.62 -7.38 -9.86
C THR A 27 -0.60 -6.49 -10.12
N GLU A 28 -1.74 -6.83 -9.53
CA GLU A 28 -3.00 -6.08 -9.69
C GLU A 28 -3.01 -4.77 -8.88
N MET A 29 -2.10 -4.67 -7.91
CA MET A 29 -1.90 -3.51 -7.04
C MET A 29 -0.41 -3.20 -7.01
N PRO A 30 0.01 -1.96 -7.30
CA PRO A 30 1.42 -1.61 -7.32
C PRO A 30 2.06 -1.66 -5.93
N ASN A 31 3.33 -2.03 -5.86
CA ASN A 31 4.04 -2.22 -4.59
C ASN A 31 4.11 -0.92 -3.77
N ALA A 32 4.13 0.24 -4.45
CA ALA A 32 4.06 1.56 -3.80
C ALA A 32 2.74 1.76 -3.04
N GLU A 33 1.61 1.32 -3.60
CA GLU A 33 0.30 1.38 -2.92
C GLU A 33 0.24 0.41 -1.73
N VAL A 34 0.85 -0.77 -1.85
CA VAL A 34 0.91 -1.76 -0.76
C VAL A 34 1.71 -1.20 0.41
N MET A 35 2.87 -0.61 0.14
CA MET A 35 3.70 0.03 1.16
C MET A 35 2.99 1.24 1.80
N ALA A 36 2.39 2.11 1.00
CA ALA A 36 1.67 3.28 1.50
C ALA A 36 0.48 2.89 2.39
N THR A 37 -0.31 1.90 1.97
CA THR A 37 -1.41 1.32 2.75
C THR A 37 -0.91 0.79 4.09
N THR A 38 0.21 0.07 4.08
CA THR A 38 0.79 -0.52 5.30
C THR A 38 1.23 0.56 6.26
N LEU A 39 1.87 1.61 5.75
CA LEU A 39 2.33 2.74 6.55
C LEU A 39 1.15 3.51 7.17
N MET A 40 0.08 3.69 6.39
CA MET A 40 -1.17 4.27 6.90
C MET A 40 -1.81 3.37 7.96
N ALA A 41 -1.89 2.05 7.74
CA ALA A 41 -2.44 1.11 8.70
C ALA A 41 -1.64 1.07 10.02
N ALA A 42 -0.31 1.11 9.91
CA ALA A 42 0.59 1.20 11.06
C ALA A 42 0.40 2.52 11.83
N ARG A 43 0.25 3.64 11.11
CA ARG A 43 0.11 4.97 11.70
C ARG A 43 -1.24 5.20 12.37
N TYR A 44 -2.34 4.83 11.72
CA TYR A 44 -3.69 5.17 12.18
C TYR A 44 -4.31 4.09 13.07
N LEU A 45 -3.91 2.83 12.89
CA LEU A 45 -4.61 1.70 13.51
C LEU A 45 -3.67 0.74 14.27
N GLY A 46 -2.42 1.13 14.50
CA GLY A 46 -1.49 0.37 15.34
C GLY A 46 -1.10 -0.99 14.78
N GLY A 47 -1.26 -1.22 13.47
CA GLY A 47 -0.75 -2.38 12.75
C GLY A 47 -1.68 -3.61 12.64
N ASN A 48 -2.80 -3.67 13.37
CA ASN A 48 -3.67 -4.87 13.41
C ASN A 48 -5.00 -4.74 12.63
N GLN A 49 -5.37 -3.52 12.19
CA GLN A 49 -6.63 -3.28 11.45
C GLN A 49 -6.35 -2.98 9.97
N GLN A 50 -5.49 -3.78 9.34
CA GLN A 50 -5.17 -3.62 7.92
C GLN A 50 -6.45 -3.66 7.07
N THR A 51 -7.40 -4.54 7.41
CA THR A 51 -8.72 -4.65 6.77
C THR A 51 -9.53 -3.35 6.84
N GLU A 52 -9.51 -2.65 7.98
CA GLU A 52 -10.23 -1.38 8.14
C GLU A 52 -9.53 -0.26 7.36
N THR A 53 -8.20 -0.24 7.35
CA THR A 53 -7.43 0.73 6.54
C THR A 53 -7.70 0.51 5.05
N CYS A 54 -7.73 -0.74 4.61
CA CYS A 54 -8.08 -1.11 3.24
C CYS A 54 -9.50 -0.67 2.88
N ALA A 55 -10.48 -0.91 3.76
CA ALA A 55 -11.85 -0.48 3.55
C ALA A 55 -11.94 1.06 3.44
N VAL A 56 -11.22 1.79 4.29
CA VAL A 56 -11.17 3.26 4.25
C VAL A 56 -10.52 3.77 2.96
N LEU A 57 -9.38 3.23 2.54
CA LEU A 57 -8.68 3.65 1.32
C LEU A 57 -9.47 3.31 0.04
N LYS A 58 -10.20 2.20 0.04
CA LYS A 58 -11.15 1.85 -1.02
C LYS A 58 -12.34 2.81 -1.06
N THR A 59 -12.86 3.20 0.10
CA THR A 59 -14.00 4.15 0.21
C THR A 59 -13.59 5.55 -0.21
N LEU A 60 -12.33 5.93 0.01
CA LEU A 60 -11.76 7.21 -0.39
C LEU A 60 -11.27 7.25 -1.85
N GLU A 61 -11.48 6.18 -2.62
CA GLU A 61 -11.08 6.04 -4.03
C GLU A 61 -9.57 6.21 -4.31
N TYR A 62 -8.72 6.22 -3.28
CA TYR A 62 -7.27 6.32 -3.47
C TYR A 62 -6.67 5.01 -4.02
N ILE A 63 -7.26 3.86 -3.70
CA ILE A 63 -6.80 2.52 -4.13
C ILE A 63 -8.03 1.69 -4.56
N PRO A 64 -8.41 1.73 -5.84
CA PRO A 64 -9.61 1.05 -6.32
C PRO A 64 -9.45 -0.48 -6.39
N ASN A 65 -8.25 -0.98 -6.70
CA ASN A 65 -7.95 -2.40 -6.88
C ASN A 65 -7.30 -3.03 -5.63
N MET A 66 -8.01 -2.96 -4.51
CA MET A 66 -7.49 -3.47 -3.25
C MET A 66 -7.45 -5.00 -3.22
N LEU A 67 -6.29 -5.57 -2.89
CA LEU A 67 -6.11 -7.01 -2.74
C LEU A 67 -6.76 -7.54 -1.45
N GLY A 68 -7.22 -8.79 -1.48
CA GLY A 68 -7.69 -9.48 -0.28
C GLY A 68 -6.57 -9.74 0.73
N HIS A 69 -6.94 -9.85 2.01
CA HIS A 69 -6.02 -9.99 3.16
C HIS A 69 -4.84 -10.94 2.91
N SER A 70 -5.10 -12.17 2.45
CA SER A 70 -4.05 -13.16 2.21
C SER A 70 -3.07 -12.79 1.09
N ARG A 71 -3.52 -12.09 0.05
CA ARG A 71 -2.64 -11.64 -1.06
C ARG A 71 -1.81 -10.43 -0.64
N TYR A 72 -2.39 -9.57 0.18
CA TYR A 72 -1.72 -8.41 0.77
C TYR A 72 -0.57 -8.84 1.71
N ASP A 73 -0.83 -9.76 2.64
CA ASP A 73 0.21 -10.34 3.51
C ASP A 73 1.32 -11.03 2.71
N CYS A 74 0.96 -11.71 1.62
CA CYS A 74 1.91 -12.35 0.73
C CYS A 74 2.82 -11.31 0.04
N LEU A 75 2.24 -10.23 -0.49
CA LEU A 75 3.00 -9.13 -1.11
C LEU A 75 3.89 -8.39 -0.12
N LEU A 76 3.43 -8.21 1.13
CA LEU A 76 4.27 -7.65 2.18
C LEU A 76 5.49 -8.51 2.46
N HIS A 77 5.32 -9.82 2.48
CA HIS A 77 6.43 -10.75 2.60
C HIS A 77 7.36 -10.74 1.38
N LEU A 78 6.81 -10.49 0.19
CA LEU A 78 7.57 -10.45 -1.07
C LEU A 78 8.35 -9.14 -1.27
N CYS A 79 7.91 -8.05 -0.64
CA CYS A 79 8.61 -6.75 -0.64
C CYS A 79 9.76 -6.67 0.38
N ARG A 80 10.17 -7.79 0.99
CA ARG A 80 11.31 -7.88 1.92
C ARG A 80 12.61 -8.24 1.19
#